data_AF-A0A537PA09-F1
#
_entry.id   AF-A0A537PA09-F1
#
_cell.length_a   1.000
_cell.length_b   1.000
_cell.length_c   1.000
_cell.angle_alpha   90.00
_cell.angle_beta   90.00
_cell.angle_gamma   90.00
#
_symmetry.space_group_name_H-M   'P 1'
#
loop_
_entity.id
_entity.type
_entity.pdbx_description
1 polymer ?
#
loop_
_entity_poly.entity_id
_entity_poly.type
_entity_poly.pdbx_seq_one_letter_code
_entity_poly.pdbx_strand_id
1 'polypeptide(L)' 'LDAGRRAALFEALLRLDGQAWLTGTDEALFAPLQHRVQFLSVHDGNLAAAPS' A
#
# COMPACT_ATOMS: atom_id res chain seq x y z
N LEU A 1 -14.21 -2.27 3.67
CA LEU A 1 -13.69 -3.59 3.29
C LEU A 1 -13.15 -4.23 4.55
N ASP A 2 -13.60 -5.43 4.92
CA ASP A 2 -13.00 -6.13 6.05
C ASP A 2 -11.54 -6.54 5.74
N ALA A 3 -10.79 -6.88 6.78
CA ALA A 3 -9.38 -7.20 6.67
C ALA A 3 -9.10 -8.37 5.70
N GLY A 4 -9.97 -9.38 5.68
CA GLY A 4 -9.82 -10.56 4.83
C GLY A 4 -9.98 -10.24 3.34
N ARG A 5 -11.05 -9.51 2.99
CA ARG A 5 -11.24 -9.08 1.59
C ARG A 5 -10.15 -8.12 1.11
N ARG A 6 -9.62 -7.28 2.00
CA ARG A 6 -8.51 -6.39 1.67
C ARG A 6 -7.22 -7.15 1.38
N ALA A 7 -6.88 -8.14 2.20
CA ALA A 7 -5.73 -9.00 1.93
C ALA A 7 -5.85 -9.69 0.57
N ALA A 8 -7.03 -10.25 0.25
CA ALA A 8 -7.26 -10.87 -1.07
C ALA A 8 -7.13 -9.87 -2.24
N LEU A 9 -7.60 -8.63 -2.06
CA LEU A 9 -7.40 -7.57 -3.05
C LEU A 9 -5.92 -7.27 -3.27
N PHE A 10 -5.15 -7.15 -2.20
CA PHE A 10 -3.71 -6.88 -2.28
C PHE A 10 -2.95 -8.00 -2.98
N GLU A 11 -3.27 -9.26 -2.70
CA GLU A 11 -2.71 -10.41 -3.43
C GLU A 11 -3.09 -10.38 -4.92
N ALA A 12 -4.31 -9.97 -5.25
CA ALA A 12 -4.71 -9.81 -6.65
C ALA A 12 -3.91 -8.71 -7.36
N LEU A 13 -3.66 -7.57 -6.68
CA LEU A 13 -2.88 -6.45 -7.22
C LEU A 13 -1.41 -6.83 -7.45
N LEU A 14 -0.79 -7.57 -6.52
CA LEU A 14 0.59 -8.02 -6.64
C LEU A 14 0.82 -9.00 -7.81
N ARG A 15 -0.23 -9.62 -8.32
CA ARG A 15 -0.17 -10.55 -9.46
C ARG A 15 -0.44 -9.89 -10.81
N LEU A 16 -0.77 -8.60 -10.84
CA LEU A 16 -0.96 -7.87 -12.08
C LEU A 16 0.39 -7.62 -12.75
N ASP A 17 0.44 -7.75 -14.07
CA ASP A 17 1.64 -7.49 -14.87
C ASP A 17 1.75 -5.98 -15.18
N GLY A 18 1.88 -5.17 -14.12
CA GLY A 18 1.91 -3.72 -14.23
C GLY A 18 2.02 -3.01 -12.88
N GLN A 19 2.33 -1.71 -12.93
CA GLN A 19 2.43 -0.89 -11.73
C GLN A 19 1.05 -0.45 -11.26
N ALA A 20 0.77 -0.69 -9.97
CA ALA A 20 -0.41 -0.18 -9.29
C ALA A 20 0.00 0.84 -8.22
N TRP A 21 -0.80 1.89 -8.08
CA TRP A 21 -0.66 2.91 -7.04
C TRP A 21 -1.88 2.89 -6.13
N LEU A 22 -1.62 2.92 -4.83
CA LEU A 22 -2.64 2.94 -3.79
C LEU A 22 -2.38 4.16 -2.91
N THR A 23 -3.46 4.82 -2.47
CA THR A 23 -3.39 5.91 -1.50
C THR A 23 -4.33 5.60 -0.35
N GLY A 24 -3.97 6.08 0.83
CA GLY A 24 -4.81 5.97 2.02
C GLY A 24 -4.27 6.87 3.13
N THR A 25 -5.12 7.11 4.12
CA THR A 25 -4.84 8.03 5.23
C THR A 25 -4.29 7.34 6.48
N ASP A 26 -4.29 6.01 6.50
CA ASP A 26 -3.85 5.20 7.64
C ASP A 26 -2.95 4.06 7.13
N GLU A 27 -1.72 4.01 7.65
CA GLU A 27 -0.71 3.01 7.33
C GLU A 27 -1.13 1.60 7.72
N ALA A 28 -1.91 1.44 8.80
CA ALA A 28 -2.35 0.14 9.29
C ALA A 28 -3.25 -0.58 8.28
N LEU A 29 -3.87 0.18 7.36
CA LEU A 29 -4.65 -0.41 6.28
C LEU A 29 -3.79 -1.19 5.28
N PHE A 30 -2.50 -0.86 5.19
CA PHE A 30 -1.55 -1.41 4.24
C PHE A 30 -0.54 -2.37 4.89
N ALA A 31 -0.66 -2.65 6.19
CA ALA A 31 0.20 -3.61 6.89
C ALA A 31 0.41 -4.95 6.14
N PRO A 32 -0.58 -5.54 5.44
CA PRO A 32 -0.35 -6.78 4.68
C PRO A 32 0.57 -6.63 3.46
N LEU A 33 0.82 -5.41 2.98
CA LEU A 33 1.73 -5.11 1.87
C LEU A 33 3.17 -4.81 2.33
N GLN A 34 3.43 -4.78 3.64
CA GLN A 34 4.77 -4.53 4.17
C GLN A 34 5.79 -5.49 3.54
N HIS A 35 6.97 -4.95 3.23
CA HIS A 35 8.08 -5.66 2.55
C HIS A 35 7.79 -6.15 1.12
N ARG A 36 6.58 -5.97 0.59
CA ARG A 36 6.21 -6.36 -0.79
C ARG A 36 6.08 -5.18 -1.74
N VAL A 37 5.94 -3.96 -1.22
CA VAL A 37 5.74 -2.73 -2.00
C VAL A 37 6.61 -1.60 -1.47
N GLN A 38 6.75 -0.55 -2.27
CA GLN A 38 7.34 0.71 -1.82
C GLN A 38 6.27 1.55 -1.11
N PHE A 39 6.59 2.03 0.09
CA PHE A 39 5.77 2.98 0.80
C PHE A 39 6.34 4.40 0.65
N LEU A 40 5.47 5.33 0.30
CA LEU A 40 5.77 6.75 0.20
C LEU A 40 4.82 7.54 1.08
N SER A 41 5.35 8.49 1.85
CA SER A 41 4.57 9.47 2.57
C SER A 41 4.55 10.79 1.81
N VAL A 42 3.40 11.46 1.80
CA VAL A 42 3.23 12.80 1.22
C VAL A 42 3.04 13.80 2.36
N HIS A 43 3.93 14.78 2.46
CA HIS A 43 3.85 15.88 3.43
C HIS A 43 4.13 17.21 2.74
N ASP A 44 3.22 18.18 2.88
CA ASP A 44 3.35 19.52 2.31
C ASP A 44 3.74 19.54 0.82
N GLY A 45 3.13 18.65 0.02
CA GLY A 45 3.42 18.51 -1.40
C GLY A 45 4.74 17.81 -1.75
N ASN A 46 5.47 17.30 -0.76
CA ASN A 46 6.72 16.57 -0.93
C ASN A 46 6.54 15.07 -0.66
N LEU A 47 7.32 14.24 -1.36
CA LEU A 47 7.38 12.79 -1.16
C LEU A 47 8.57 12.44 -0.27
N ALA A 48 8.36 11.55 0.70
CA ALA A 48 9.40 10.94 1.52
C ALA A 48 9.21 9.42 1.54
N ALA A 49 10.30 8.67 1.73
CA ALA A 49 10.19 7.24 2.02
C ALA A 49 9.47 7.07 3.37
N ALA A 50 8.45 6.22 3.43
CA ALA A 50 7.81 5.93 4.70
C ALA A 50 8.75 5.08 5.58
N PRO A 51 8.77 5.29 6.91
CA PRO A 51 9.52 4.44 7.81
C PRO A 51 9.04 2.98 7.69
N SER A 52 9.99 2.05 7.74
CA SER A 52 9.77 0.60 7.60
C SER A 52 9.27 -0.04 8.88
#